data_AF-L0DRZ2-F1
#
_entry.id   AF-L0DRZ2-F1
#
_cell.length_a   1.000
_cell.length_b   1.000
_cell.length_c   1.000
_cell.angle_alpha   90.00
_cell.angle_beta   90.00
_cell.angle_gamma   90.00
#
_symmetry.space_group_name_H-M   'P 1'
#
loop_
_entity.id
_entity.type
_entity.pdbx_description
1 polymer ?
#
loop_
_entity_poly.entity_id
_entity_poly.type
_entity_poly.pdbx_seq_one_letter_code
_entity_poly.pdbx_strand_id
1 'polypeptide(L)' 'MPTLQIRNLPDDVYQALAFRAERAQRSLAQQALVELRGKTAEQSQTRQRVLTEIKRNLTEMVTPAEPSPEALIREDRGR' A
#
# COMPACT_ATOMS: atom_id res chain seq x y z
N MET A 1 -2.76 30.32 -2.25
CA MET A 1 -2.47 29.02 -1.60
C MET A 1 -3.67 28.11 -1.78
N PRO A 2 -3.50 26.84 -2.15
CA PRO A 2 -4.62 25.91 -2.24
C PRO A 2 -5.24 25.71 -0.86
N THR A 3 -6.57 25.78 -0.79
CA THR A 3 -7.35 25.57 0.43
C THR A 3 -8.24 24.36 0.26
N LEU A 4 -8.35 23.54 1.31
CA LEU A 4 -9.24 22.39 1.37
C LEU A 4 -10.31 22.67 2.42
N GLN A 5 -11.59 22.61 2.01
CA GLN A 5 -12.72 22.68 2.93
C GLN A 5 -13.31 21.28 3.10
N ILE A 6 -13.54 20.89 4.35
CA ILE A 6 -14.22 19.65 4.69
C ILE A 6 -15.62 20.03 5.17
N ARG A 7 -16.66 19.53 4.48
CA ARG A 7 -18.06 19.83 4.78
C ARG A 7 -18.75 18.60 5.35
N ASN A 8 -19.82 18.82 6.12
CA ASN A 8 -20.64 17.77 6.74
C ASN A 8 -19.77 16.76 7.52
N LEU A 9 -18.80 17.26 8.28
CA LEU A 9 -17.94 16.41 9.08
C LEU A 9 -18.77 15.81 10.23
N PRO A 10 -18.84 14.47 10.36
CA PRO A 10 -19.53 13.85 11.47
C PRO A 10 -18.96 14.29 12.81
N ASP A 11 -19.82 14.46 13.82
CA ASP A 11 -19.44 15.00 15.13
C ASP A 11 -18.38 14.13 15.82
N ASP A 12 -18.52 12.81 15.75
CA ASP A 12 -17.56 11.85 16.29
C ASP A 12 -16.15 12.03 15.68
N VAL A 13 -16.09 12.24 14.36
CA VAL A 13 -14.83 12.49 13.65
C VAL A 13 -14.24 13.84 14.05
N TYR A 14 -15.06 14.88 14.16
CA TYR A 14 -14.61 16.20 14.62
C TYR A 14 -14.00 16.13 16.02
N GLN A 15 -14.72 15.49 16.97
CA GLN A 15 -14.26 15.34 18.36
C GLN A 15 -12.94 14.56 18.42
N ALA A 16 -12.82 13.47 17.67
CA ALA A 16 -11.60 12.68 17.62
C ALA A 16 -10.41 13.47 17.02
N LEU A 17 -10.67 14.37 16.07
CA LEU A 17 -9.66 15.24 15.47
C LEU A 17 -9.24 16.35 16.44
N ALA A 18 -10.20 16.99 17.11
CA ALA A 18 -9.97 18.04 18.10
C ALA A 18 -9.16 17.52 19.30
N PHE A 19 -9.56 16.39 19.86
CA PHE A 19 -8.85 15.74 20.96
C PHE A 19 -7.38 15.45 20.61
N ARG A 20 -7.11 14.94 19.41
CA ARG A 20 -5.74 14.69 18.94
C ARG A 20 -4.96 15.99 18.72
N ALA A 21 -5.62 17.03 18.21
CA ALA A 21 -5.00 18.34 18.01
C ALA A 21 -4.58 18.97 19.35
N GLU A 22 -5.46 18.93 20.36
CA GLU A 22 -5.15 19.41 21.72
C GLU A 22 -3.98 18.66 22.35
N ARG A 23 -4.01 17.32 22.30
CA ARG A 23 -2.93 16.48 22.85
C ARG A 23 -1.59 16.74 22.16
N ALA A 24 -1.61 17.08 20.88
CA ALA A 24 -0.43 17.42 20.10
C ALA A 24 -0.06 18.92 20.16
N GLN A 25 -0.84 19.75 20.85
CA GLN A 25 -0.70 21.21 20.90
C GLN A 25 -0.66 21.85 19.49
N ARG A 26 -1.55 21.39 18.60
CA ARG A 26 -1.64 21.83 17.20
C ARG A 26 -3.00 22.42 16.91
N SER A 27 -3.06 23.22 15.86
CA SER A 27 -4.36 23.63 15.31
C SER A 27 -5.07 22.44 14.64
N LEU A 28 -6.40 22.50 14.56
CA LEU A 28 -7.21 21.51 13.84
C LEU A 28 -6.76 21.33 12.38
N ALA A 29 -6.43 22.43 11.70
CA ALA A 29 -5.95 22.38 10.32
C ALA A 29 -4.60 21.65 10.20
N GLN A 30 -3.68 21.89 11.14
CA GLN A 30 -2.40 21.18 11.19
C GLN A 30 -2.61 19.69 11.47
N GLN A 31 -3.49 19.33 12.41
CA GLN A 31 -3.79 17.93 12.71
C GLN A 31 -4.45 17.23 11.52
N ALA A 32 -5.39 17.88 10.83
CA ALA A 32 -5.99 17.35 9.60
C ALA A 32 -4.94 17.04 8.53
N LEU A 33 -3.94 17.92 8.34
CA LEU A 33 -2.84 17.68 7.41
C LEU A 33 -1.99 16.46 7.82
N VAL A 34 -1.73 16.27 9.11
CA VAL A 34 -0.98 15.11 9.61
C VAL A 34 -1.73 13.81 9.33
N GLU A 35 -3.04 13.76 9.61
CA GLU A 35 -3.88 12.58 9.38
C GLU A 35 -3.98 12.24 7.87
N LEU A 36 -4.14 13.26 7.02
CA LEU A 36 -4.18 13.08 5.56
C LEU A 36 -2.85 12.57 4.99
N ARG A 37 -1.71 13.06 5.52
CA ARG A 37 -0.38 12.60 5.12
C ARG A 37 -0.07 11.20 5.63
N GLY A 38 -0.42 10.90 6.89
CA GLY A 38 -0.17 9.60 7.53
C GLY A 38 -0.82 8.45 6.76
N LYS A 39 -2.10 8.60 6.38
CA LYS A 39 -2.80 7.60 5.57
C LYS A 39 -2.13 7.34 4.22
N THR A 40 -1.64 8.39 3.56
CA THR A 40 -0.97 8.26 2.27
C THR A 40 0.37 7.53 2.38
N ALA A 41 1.15 7.85 3.42
CA ALA A 41 2.45 7.22 3.65
C ALA A 41 2.32 5.74 4.05
N GLU A 42 1.39 5.42 4.96
CA GLU A 42 1.15 4.05 5.41
C GLU A 42 0.62 3.15 4.28
N GLN A 43 -0.30 3.65 3.46
CA GLN A 43 -0.78 2.92 2.28
C GLN A 43 0.33 2.68 1.25
N SER A 44 1.18 3.68 1.01
CA SER A 44 2.32 3.54 0.09
C SER A 44 3.33 2.50 0.58
N GLN A 45 3.68 2.54 1.88
CA GLN A 45 4.60 1.59 2.49
C GLN A 45 4.03 0.18 2.53
N THR A 46 2.75 0.02 2.85
CA THR A 46 2.06 -1.27 2.84
C THR A 46 2.06 -1.87 1.43
N ARG A 47 1.69 -1.07 0.42
CA ARG A 47 1.72 -1.50 -0.97
C ARG A 47 3.12 -1.90 -1.42
N GLN A 48 4.16 -1.13 -1.08
CA GLN A 48 5.54 -1.46 -1.42
C GLN A 48 6.03 -2.74 -0.75
N ARG A 49 5.66 -2.98 0.52
CA ARG A 49 5.98 -4.23 1.23
C ARG A 49 5.34 -5.43 0.55
N VAL A 50 4.05 -5.37 0.27
CA VAL A 50 3.31 -6.44 -0.42
C VAL A 50 3.91 -6.72 -1.80
N LEU A 51 4.22 -5.68 -2.59
CA LEU A 51 4.83 -5.88 -3.91
C LEU A 51 6.25 -6.46 -3.83
N THR A 52 7.03 -6.09 -2.81
CA THR A 52 8.35 -6.66 -2.58
C THR A 52 8.25 -8.14 -2.22
N GLU A 53 7.28 -8.49 -1.38
CA GLU A 53 7.02 -9.88 -0.98
C GLU A 53 6.56 -10.74 -2.16
N ILE A 54 5.64 -10.23 -3.00
CA ILE A 54 5.22 -10.91 -4.24
C ILE A 54 6.43 -11.14 -5.16
N LYS A 55 7.27 -10.13 -5.37
CA LYS A 55 8.48 -10.26 -6.20
C LYS A 55 9.45 -11.28 -5.64
N ARG A 56 9.69 -11.27 -4.32
CA ARG A 56 10.54 -12.27 -3.66
C ARG A 56 10.00 -13.67 -3.90
N ASN A 57 8.70 -13.89 -3.66
CA ASN A 57 8.07 -15.20 -3.82
C ASN A 57 8.15 -15.69 -5.28
N LEU A 58 7.99 -14.79 -6.26
CA LEU A 58 8.17 -15.12 -7.68
C LEU A 58 9.61 -15.48 -8.06
N THR A 59 10.61 -14.84 -7.43
CA THR A 59 12.03 -15.13 -7.68
C THR A 59 12.50 -16.40 -6.96
N GLU A 60 11.97 -16.67 -5.76
CA GLU A 60 12.24 -17.90 -4.99
C GLU A 60 11.55 -19.13 -5.59
N MET A 61 10.44 -18.92 -6.32
CA MET A 61 9.96 -19.87 -7.32
C MET A 61 10.93 -19.89 -8.50
N VAL A 62 12.11 -20.49 -8.29
CA VAL A 62 12.93 -20.99 -9.39
C VAL A 62 12.07 -22.02 -10.10
N THR A 63 11.40 -21.60 -11.18
CA THR A 63 10.90 -22.55 -12.16
C THR A 63 12.15 -23.30 -12.62
N PRO A 64 12.29 -24.62 -12.40
CA PRO A 64 13.29 -25.36 -13.14
C PRO A 64 13.05 -25.00 -14.61
N ALA A 65 14.11 -24.59 -15.32
CA ALA A 65 14.00 -24.15 -16.71
C ALA A 65 13.04 -25.09 -17.43
N GLU A 66 11.84 -24.61 -17.73
CA GLU A 66 10.81 -25.48 -18.30
C GLU A 66 11.43 -26.07 -19.57
N PRO A 67 11.39 -27.40 -19.75
CA PRO A 67 11.96 -28.00 -20.93
C PRO A 67 11.36 -27.29 -22.14
N SER A 68 12.22 -26.88 -23.07
CA SER A 68 11.74 -26.16 -24.24
C SER A 68 10.67 -27.02 -24.94
N PRO A 69 9.66 -26.42 -25.59
CA PRO A 69 8.60 -27.17 -26.26
C PRO A 69 9.15 -28.27 -27.19
N GLU A 70 10.30 -28.02 -27.80
CA GLU A 70 11.01 -28.97 -28.68
C GLU A 70 11.58 -30.18 -27.92
N ALA A 71 11.99 -30.01 -26.66
CA ALA A 71 12.46 -31.10 -25.80
C ALA A 71 11.31 -32.04 -25.42
N LEU A 72 10.12 -31.49 -25.12
CA LEU A 72 8.91 -32.26 -24.82
C LEU A 72 8.45 -33.10 -26.02
N ILE A 73 8.45 -32.49 -27.22
CA ILE A 73 8.09 -33.21 -28.47
C ILE A 73 9.08 -34.34 -28.79
N ARG A 74 10.36 -34.16 -28.47
CA ARG A 74 11.40 -35.17 -28.71
C ARG A 74 11.24 -36.38 -27.78
N GLU A 75 10.91 -36.15 -26.51
CA GLU A 75 10.65 -37.23 -25.55
C GLU A 75 9.43 -38.07 -25.94
N ASP A 76 8.35 -37.42 -26.41
CA ASP A 76 7.12 -38.09 -26.82
C ASP A 76 7.31 -38.98 -28.06
N ARG A 77 8.21 -38.59 -28.98
CA ARG A 77 8.54 -39.39 -30.17
C ARG A 77 9.47 -40.58 -29.90
N GLY A 78 10.08 -40.65 -28.72
CA GLY A 78 11.02 -41.71 -28.35
C GLY A 78 10.41 -42.87 -27.56
N ARG A 79 9.10 -42.83 -27.30
CA ARG A 79 8.34 -43.88 -26.60
C ARG A 79 7.63 -44.83 -27.56
#